data_AF-A0A7C5K196-F1
#
_entry.id   AF-A0A7C5K196-F1
#
_cell.length_a   1.000
_cell.length_b   1.000
_cell.length_c   1.000
_cell.angle_alpha   90.00
_cell.angle_beta   90.00
_cell.angle_gamma   90.00
#
_symmetry.space_group_name_H-M   'P 1'
#
loop_
_entity.id
_entity.type
_entity.pdbx_description
1 polymer ?
#
loop_
_entity_poly.entity_id
_entity_poly.type
_entity_poly.pdbx_seq_one_letter_code
_entity_poly.pdbx_strand_id
1 'polypeptide(L)'
;MKDAVKVLILKNGTVVRNLYDLRLALKYMDEDTFRAHVTGNRNDFVNWVEVAVGDLNLANSLRSARSRKEMYEIVDRRIEFLSSSMTVPHKEAEARGKSEEDKYIEYESLEPHVKEEILRIEEGLGIERFRRGLVEFIFGLVVGMLCGYLLAII
;
A
#
# COMPACT_ATOMS: atom_id res chain seq x y z
N MET A 1 -16.04 19.67 -8.48
CA MET A 1 -14.80 20.23 -9.07
C MET A 1 -13.76 19.14 -8.95
N LYS A 2 -13.22 18.68 -10.09
CA LYS A 2 -12.43 17.44 -10.30
C LYS A 2 -11.69 16.90 -9.08
N ASP A 3 -12.09 15.70 -8.63
CA ASP A 3 -11.39 14.83 -7.68
C ASP A 3 -10.08 14.29 -8.30
N ALA A 4 -9.15 15.20 -8.59
CA ALA A 4 -7.81 14.82 -8.99
C ALA A 4 -7.13 14.21 -7.76
N VAL A 5 -7.03 12.88 -7.73
CA VAL A 5 -6.14 12.16 -6.80
C VAL A 5 -4.78 12.84 -6.89
N LYS A 6 -4.43 13.59 -5.84
CA LYS A 6 -3.25 14.44 -5.84
C LYS A 6 -2.03 13.55 -5.66
N VAL A 7 -1.46 13.07 -6.76
CA VAL A 7 -0.22 12.27 -6.76
C VAL A 7 0.99 13.17 -6.47
N LEU A 8 2.05 12.60 -5.91
CA LEU A 8 3.35 13.27 -5.79
C LEU A 8 4.25 12.81 -6.94
N ILE A 9 4.80 13.77 -7.69
CA ILE A 9 5.74 13.49 -8.78
C ILE A 9 7.14 13.89 -8.31
N LEU A 10 8.07 12.93 -8.35
CA LEU A 10 9.44 13.15 -7.95
C LEU A 10 10.27 13.79 -9.07
N LYS A 11 11.39 14.42 -8.72
CA LYS A 11 12.33 15.03 -9.67
C LYS A 11 12.74 14.11 -10.84
N ASN A 12 12.86 12.80 -10.57
CA ASN A 12 13.21 11.79 -11.56
C ASN A 12 12.01 11.24 -12.37
N GLY A 13 10.82 11.83 -12.22
CA GLY A 13 9.59 11.40 -12.90
C GLY A 13 8.82 10.27 -12.21
N THR A 14 9.33 9.73 -11.09
CA THR A 14 8.61 8.70 -10.32
C THR A 14 7.32 9.26 -9.76
N VAL A 15 6.22 8.51 -9.91
CA VAL A 15 4.90 8.90 -9.42
C VAL A 15 4.57 8.12 -8.15
N VAL A 16 4.28 8.85 -7.07
CA VAL A 16 3.88 8.33 -5.76
C VAL A 16 2.38 8.50 -5.58
N ARG A 17 1.64 7.38 -5.45
CA ARG A 17 0.16 7.37 -5.39
C ARG A 17 -0.39 6.96 -4.03
N ASN A 18 0.39 6.26 -3.22
CA ASN A 18 -0.02 5.74 -1.91
C ASN A 18 1.21 5.59 -0.98
N LEU A 19 0.99 5.19 0.28
CA LEU A 19 2.06 5.06 1.27
C LEU A 19 3.10 3.98 0.91
N TYR A 20 2.70 2.91 0.22
CA TYR A 20 3.64 1.88 -0.25
C TYR A 20 4.58 2.41 -1.34
N ASP A 21 4.05 3.17 -2.30
CA ASP A 21 4.85 3.86 -3.32
C ASP A 21 5.82 4.84 -2.62
N LEU A 22 5.34 5.60 -1.63
CA LEU A 22 6.18 6.54 -0.86
C LEU A 22 7.30 5.79 -0.12
N ARG A 23 6.99 4.67 0.55
CA ARG A 23 7.99 3.84 1.25
C ARG A 23 9.08 3.37 0.29
N LEU A 24 8.69 2.80 -0.86
CA LEU A 24 9.63 2.31 -1.86
C LEU A 24 10.47 3.45 -2.42
N ALA A 25 9.84 4.58 -2.74
CA ALA A 25 10.55 5.76 -3.21
C ALA A 25 11.60 6.22 -2.18
N LEU A 26 11.25 6.36 -0.90
CA LEU A 26 12.19 6.78 0.14
C LEU A 26 13.33 5.77 0.34
N LYS A 27 13.06 4.47 0.19
CA LYS A 27 14.07 3.40 0.30
C LYS A 27 15.13 3.49 -0.79
N TYR A 28 14.71 3.70 -2.04
CA TYR A 28 15.57 3.55 -3.22
C TYR A 28 15.97 4.86 -3.90
N MET A 29 15.34 5.99 -3.58
CA MET A 29 15.70 7.28 -4.19
C MET A 29 17.11 7.72 -3.78
N ASP A 30 17.77 8.39 -4.71
CA ASP A 30 19.02 9.07 -4.46
C ASP A 30 18.81 10.35 -3.62
N GLU A 31 19.91 10.82 -3.03
CA GLU A 31 19.90 11.96 -2.13
C GLU A 31 19.57 13.28 -2.85
N ASP A 32 19.94 13.43 -4.12
CA ASP A 32 19.65 14.63 -4.91
C ASP A 32 18.16 14.75 -5.23
N THR A 33 17.50 13.63 -5.53
CA THR A 33 16.04 13.55 -5.66
C THR A 33 15.37 13.90 -4.33
N PHE A 34 15.84 13.36 -3.20
CA PHE A 34 15.27 13.67 -1.89
C PHE A 34 15.36 15.16 -1.53
N ARG A 35 16.53 15.78 -1.69
CA ARG A 35 16.77 17.20 -1.40
C ARG A 35 15.98 18.17 -2.28
N ALA A 36 15.56 17.74 -3.47
CA ALA A 36 14.68 18.54 -4.32
C ALA A 36 13.26 18.69 -3.73
N HIS A 37 12.86 17.77 -2.85
CA HIS A 37 11.54 17.74 -2.21
C HIS A 37 11.56 18.16 -0.74
N VAL A 38 12.74 18.17 -0.12
CA VAL A 38 12.93 18.57 1.28
C VAL A 38 13.92 19.73 1.35
N THR A 39 13.39 20.90 1.69
CA THR A 39 14.14 22.14 1.90
C THR A 39 13.85 22.67 3.31
N GLY A 40 14.60 23.69 3.77
CA GLY A 40 14.39 24.28 5.10
C GLY A 40 12.97 24.80 5.34
N ASN A 41 12.23 25.18 4.29
CA ASN A 41 10.90 25.78 4.39
C ASN A 41 9.78 24.89 3.82
N ARG A 42 10.12 23.79 3.14
CA ARG A 42 9.15 22.97 2.41
C ARG A 42 9.52 21.50 2.45
N ASN A 43 8.54 20.65 2.75
CA ASN A 43 8.65 19.21 2.65
C ASN A 43 7.45 18.69 1.85
N ASP A 44 7.69 18.32 0.59
CA ASP A 44 6.63 17.89 -0.32
C ASP A 44 6.00 16.57 0.12
N PHE A 45 6.77 15.69 0.78
CA PHE A 45 6.27 14.41 1.32
C PHE A 45 5.25 14.64 2.43
N VAL A 46 5.56 15.52 3.38
CA VAL A 46 4.64 15.90 4.47
C VAL A 46 3.36 16.50 3.91
N ASN A 47 3.49 17.49 3.03
CA ASN A 47 2.33 18.16 2.43
C ASN A 47 1.45 17.20 1.64
N TRP A 48 2.07 16.25 0.94
CA TRP A 48 1.36 15.22 0.20
C TRP A 48 0.64 14.23 1.12
N VAL A 49 1.30 13.74 2.19
CA VAL A 49 0.65 12.86 3.18
C VAL A 49 -0.53 13.57 3.84
N GLU A 50 -0.38 14.85 4.20
CA GLU A 50 -1.43 15.64 4.83
C GLU A 50 -2.66 15.83 3.93
N VAL A 51 -2.44 16.20 2.66
CA VAL A 51 -3.52 16.60 1.75
C VAL A 51 -4.09 15.43 0.94
N ALA A 52 -3.25 14.50 0.49
CA ALA A 52 -3.66 13.42 -0.42
C ALA A 52 -3.97 12.12 0.33
N VAL A 53 -3.20 11.80 1.37
CA VAL A 53 -3.43 10.59 2.19
C VAL A 53 -4.40 10.89 3.35
N GLY A 54 -4.38 12.11 3.88
CA GLY A 54 -5.22 12.52 5.00
C GLY A 54 -4.72 12.05 6.37
N ASP A 55 -3.51 11.49 6.46
CA ASP A 55 -2.94 10.99 7.72
C ASP A 55 -2.14 12.10 8.44
N LEU A 56 -2.85 12.90 9.23
CA LEU A 56 -2.26 14.02 9.99
C LEU A 56 -1.20 13.56 11.00
N ASN A 57 -1.37 12.39 11.61
CA ASN A 57 -0.43 11.85 12.60
C ASN A 57 0.89 11.45 11.93
N LEU A 58 0.81 10.81 10.77
CA LEU A 58 1.98 10.51 9.96
C LEU A 58 2.63 11.79 9.45
N ALA A 59 1.87 12.75 8.93
CA ALA A 59 2.39 14.03 8.46
C ALA A 59 3.17 14.77 9.55
N ASN A 60 2.63 14.84 10.77
CA ASN A 60 3.30 15.45 11.92
C ASN A 60 4.59 14.70 12.29
N SER A 61 4.58 13.37 12.27
CA SER A 61 5.77 12.57 12.52
C SER A 61 6.85 12.80 11.45
N LEU A 62 6.46 12.96 10.19
CA LEU A 62 7.38 13.24 9.09
C LEU A 62 8.00 14.65 9.16
N ARG A 63 7.34 15.61 9.82
CA ARG A 63 7.91 16.97 10.03
C ARG A 63 9.16 16.97 10.90
N SER A 64 9.27 16.02 11.83
CA SER A 64 10.48 15.88 12.67
C SER A 64 11.64 15.16 12.01
N ALA A 65 11.40 14.49 10.87
CA ALA A 65 12.41 13.69 10.22
C ALA A 65 13.49 14.55 9.55
N ARG A 66 14.76 14.26 9.86
CA ARG A 66 15.94 15.01 9.40
C ARG A 66 16.66 14.35 8.25
N SER A 67 16.27 13.13 7.89
CA SER A 67 16.90 12.37 6.82
C SER A 67 15.89 11.53 6.04
N ARG A 68 16.25 11.17 4.82
CA ARG A 68 15.50 10.21 3.99
C ARG A 68 15.27 8.88 4.70
N LYS A 69 16.30 8.36 5.37
CA LYS A 69 16.23 7.10 6.12
C LYS A 69 15.24 7.19 7.27
N GLU A 70 15.26 8.28 8.03
CA GLU A 70 14.32 8.50 9.12
C GLU A 70 12.88 8.62 8.62
N MET A 71 12.64 9.34 7.52
CA MET A 71 11.31 9.37 6.88
C MET A 71 10.88 7.97 6.44
N TYR A 72 11.77 7.19 5.83
CA TYR A 72 11.48 5.80 5.46
C TYR A 72 11.01 4.99 6.67
N GLU A 73 11.74 5.03 7.79
CA GLU A 73 11.41 4.27 9.02
C GLU A 73 10.08 4.73 9.65
N ILE A 74 9.74 6.01 9.55
CA ILE A 74 8.46 6.53 10.02
C ILE A 74 7.30 6.01 9.14
N VAL A 75 7.45 6.06 7.81
CA VAL A 75 6.43 5.56 6.89
C VAL A 75 6.28 4.03 7.03
N ASP A 76 7.39 3.29 7.13
CA ASP A 76 7.39 1.83 7.24
C ASP A 76 6.66 1.37 8.51
N ARG A 77 6.99 1.94 9.67
CA ARG A 77 6.28 1.66 10.93
C ARG A 77 4.79 1.98 10.85
N ARG A 78 4.42 3.05 10.14
CA ARG A 78 3.01 3.42 9.98
C ARG A 78 2.27 2.39 9.12
N ILE A 79 2.89 1.90 8.05
CA ILE A 79 2.34 0.82 7.22
C ILE A 79 2.21 -0.47 8.03
N GLU A 80 3.23 -0.83 8.81
CA GLU A 80 3.19 -2.01 9.69
C GLU A 80 2.05 -1.92 10.70
N PHE A 81 1.92 -0.78 11.40
CA PHE A 81 0.82 -0.52 12.33
C PHE A 81 -0.55 -0.68 11.66
N LEU A 82 -0.73 -0.06 10.49
CA LEU A 82 -1.99 -0.17 9.74
C LEU A 82 -2.27 -1.62 9.33
N SER A 83 -1.26 -2.34 8.83
CA SER A 83 -1.40 -3.75 8.44
C SER A 83 -1.69 -4.68 9.61
N SER A 84 -1.06 -4.45 10.76
CA SER A 84 -1.29 -5.21 12.00
C SER A 84 -2.67 -4.92 12.59
N SER A 85 -3.15 -3.68 12.49
CA SER A 85 -4.51 -3.32 12.92
C SER A 85 -5.60 -3.89 12.00
N MET A 86 -5.24 -4.30 10.78
CA MET A 86 -6.11 -5.00 9.84
C MET A 86 -6.07 -6.53 10.01
N THR A 87 -5.07 -7.08 10.69
CA THR A 87 -5.05 -8.49 11.10
C THR A 87 -5.69 -8.63 12.47
N VAL A 88 -6.99 -8.94 12.51
CA VAL A 88 -7.69 -9.32 13.74
C VAL A 88 -6.92 -10.46 14.44
N PRO A 89 -6.44 -10.29 15.70
CA PRO A 89 -5.91 -11.41 16.46
C PRO A 89 -7.07 -12.33 16.85
N HIS A 90 -7.32 -13.36 16.05
CA HIS A 90 -8.30 -14.43 16.29
C HIS A 90 -8.10 -15.21 17.61
N LYS A 91 -7.13 -14.85 18.46
CA LYS A 91 -6.77 -15.59 19.68
C LYS A 91 -7.09 -14.89 21.01
N GLU A 92 -7.49 -13.61 21.01
CA GLU A 92 -7.85 -12.91 22.25
C GLU A 92 -9.36 -12.68 22.43
N ALA A 93 -10.16 -13.01 21.40
CA ALA A 93 -11.63 -12.93 21.46
C ALA A 93 -12.30 -14.02 22.33
N GLU A 94 -11.60 -15.09 22.69
CA GLU A 94 -12.20 -16.19 23.49
C GLU A 94 -12.17 -15.93 25.01
N ALA A 95 -11.50 -14.89 25.50
CA ALA A 95 -11.28 -14.70 26.94
C ALA A 95 -12.03 -13.52 27.57
N ARG A 96 -12.78 -12.70 26.82
CA ARG A 96 -13.55 -11.58 27.39
C ARG A 96 -15.03 -11.68 27.07
N GLY A 97 -15.77 -11.99 28.13
CA GLY A 97 -17.22 -11.96 28.32
C GLY A 97 -18.09 -11.36 27.22
N LYS A 98 -19.01 -12.21 26.76
CA LYS A 98 -20.31 -11.90 26.15
C LYS A 98 -20.89 -10.55 26.56
N SER A 99 -20.89 -9.59 25.64
CA SER A 99 -22.04 -8.72 25.34
C SER A 99 -21.71 -7.81 24.15
N GLU A 100 -22.52 -7.92 23.10
CA GLU A 100 -22.50 -7.14 21.84
C GLU A 100 -21.47 -7.61 20.79
N GLU A 101 -21.64 -8.86 20.37
CA GLU A 101 -20.99 -9.45 19.20
C GLU A 101 -21.32 -8.70 17.91
N ASP A 102 -20.24 -8.35 17.20
CA ASP A 102 -20.18 -7.88 15.84
C ASP A 102 -21.15 -8.65 14.92
N LYS A 103 -22.12 -7.91 14.39
CA LYS A 103 -23.08 -8.40 13.41
C LYS A 103 -22.37 -8.61 12.08
N TYR A 104 -21.78 -9.78 11.88
CA TYR A 104 -21.28 -10.21 10.58
C TYR A 104 -22.47 -10.28 9.62
N ILE A 105 -22.61 -9.31 8.72
CA ILE A 105 -23.66 -9.32 7.71
C ILE A 105 -23.22 -10.33 6.65
N GLU A 106 -23.97 -11.42 6.53
CA GLU A 106 -23.72 -12.42 5.52
C GLU A 106 -23.77 -11.76 4.14
N TYR A 107 -22.69 -11.82 3.37
CA TYR A 107 -22.59 -11.16 2.07
C TYR A 107 -23.77 -11.54 1.16
N GLU A 108 -24.23 -12.79 1.26
CA GLU A 108 -25.37 -13.27 0.48
C GLU A 108 -26.70 -12.59 0.84
N SER A 109 -26.82 -12.10 2.09
CA SER A 109 -27.98 -11.37 2.60
C SER A 109 -27.99 -9.87 2.23
N LEU A 110 -26.92 -9.36 1.62
CA LEU A 110 -26.83 -7.96 1.22
C LEU A 110 -27.72 -7.66 0.01
N GLU A 111 -28.30 -6.46 0.03
CA GLU A 111 -29.06 -5.92 -1.09
C GLU A 111 -28.18 -5.85 -2.37
N PRO A 112 -28.74 -6.12 -3.56
CA PRO A 112 -27.96 -6.21 -4.81
C PRO A 112 -27.11 -4.98 -5.13
N HIS A 113 -27.61 -3.78 -4.82
CA HIS A 113 -26.89 -2.53 -5.06
C HIS A 113 -25.65 -2.40 -4.17
N VAL A 114 -25.70 -2.92 -2.94
CA VAL A 114 -24.56 -2.95 -2.01
C VAL A 114 -23.52 -3.96 -2.48
N LYS A 115 -23.97 -5.13 -2.98
CA LYS A 115 -23.07 -6.13 -3.59
C LYS A 115 -22.33 -5.55 -4.79
N GLU A 116 -23.04 -4.84 -5.69
CA GLU A 116 -22.43 -4.18 -6.84
C GLU A 116 -21.45 -3.08 -6.44
N GLU A 117 -21.75 -2.30 -5.41
CA GLU A 117 -20.88 -1.23 -4.95
C GLU A 117 -19.58 -1.78 -4.35
N ILE A 118 -19.67 -2.86 -3.57
CA ILE A 118 -18.51 -3.61 -3.08
C ILE A 118 -17.68 -4.13 -4.26
N LEU A 119 -18.31 -4.74 -5.26
CA LEU A 119 -17.61 -5.27 -6.44
C LEU A 119 -16.87 -4.17 -7.22
N ARG A 120 -17.52 -3.01 -7.41
CA ARG A 120 -16.91 -1.84 -8.09
C ARG A 120 -15.72 -1.28 -7.31
N ILE A 121 -15.81 -1.26 -5.98
CA ILE A 121 -14.71 -0.81 -5.10
C ILE A 121 -13.54 -1.81 -5.18
N GLU A 122 -13.81 -3.12 -5.16
CA GLU A 122 -12.80 -4.17 -5.29
C GLU A 122 -12.11 -4.15 -6.67
N GLU A 123 -12.86 -3.91 -7.75
CA GLU A 123 -12.29 -3.73 -9.10
C GLU A 123 -11.42 -2.46 -9.20
N GLY A 124 -11.81 -1.37 -8.52
CA GLY A 124 -11.04 -0.13 -8.45
C GLY A 124 -9.76 -0.24 -7.62
N LEU A 125 -9.75 -1.09 -6.60
CA LEU A 125 -8.62 -1.40 -5.72
C LEU A 125 -7.79 -2.54 -6.31
N GLY A 126 -7.23 -2.33 -7.50
CA GLY A 126 -6.58 -3.35 -8.32
C GLY A 126 -5.47 -4.19 -7.66
N ILE A 127 -5.87 -5.33 -7.09
CA ILE A 127 -5.07 -6.54 -6.86
C ILE A 127 -4.80 -7.28 -8.20
N GLU A 128 -5.60 -7.00 -9.24
CA GLU A 128 -5.52 -7.60 -10.58
C GLU A 128 -4.20 -7.34 -11.33
N ARG A 129 -3.48 -6.23 -11.04
CA ARG A 129 -2.16 -5.97 -11.68
C ARG A 129 -1.08 -6.96 -11.23
N PHE A 130 -1.14 -7.43 -10.00
CA PHE A 130 -0.16 -8.38 -9.49
C PHE A 130 -0.50 -9.81 -9.92
N ARG A 131 -1.79 -10.20 -9.93
CA ARG A 131 -2.21 -11.55 -10.32
C ARG A 131 -1.85 -11.89 -11.76
N ARG A 132 -1.99 -10.95 -12.70
CA ARG A 132 -1.63 -11.19 -14.12
C ARG A 132 -0.13 -11.40 -14.32
N GLY A 133 0.70 -10.56 -13.72
CA GLY A 133 2.17 -10.71 -13.80
C GLY A 133 2.68 -11.97 -13.09
N LEU A 134 2.04 -12.37 -11.98
CA LEU A 134 2.37 -13.59 -11.26
C LEU A 134 2.02 -14.84 -12.06
N VAL A 135 0.87 -14.86 -12.75
CA VAL A 135 0.48 -15.98 -13.62
C VAL A 135 1.43 -16.13 -14.81
N GLU A 136 1.81 -15.03 -15.46
CA GLU A 136 2.78 -15.06 -16.56
C GLU A 136 4.17 -15.53 -16.08
N PHE A 137 4.59 -15.11 -14.89
CA PHE A 137 5.86 -15.56 -14.28
C PHE A 137 5.84 -17.05 -13.92
N ILE A 138 4.78 -17.53 -13.26
CA ILE A 138 4.63 -18.94 -12.88
C ILE A 138 4.56 -19.83 -14.14
N PHE A 139 3.80 -19.40 -15.15
CA PHE A 139 3.75 -20.12 -16.43
C PHE A 139 5.14 -20.21 -17.07
N GLY A 140 5.90 -19.11 -17.07
CA GLY A 140 7.28 -19.09 -17.55
C GLY A 140 8.21 -20.04 -16.78
N LEU A 141 8.10 -20.11 -15.46
CA LEU A 141 8.87 -21.04 -14.63
C LEU A 141 8.54 -22.50 -14.92
N VAL A 142 7.25 -22.84 -15.05
CA VAL A 142 6.82 -24.22 -15.33
C VAL A 142 7.28 -24.68 -16.71
N VAL A 143 7.09 -23.84 -17.74
CA VAL A 143 7.56 -24.15 -19.10
C VAL A 143 9.09 -24.27 -19.13
N GLY A 144 9.81 -23.37 -18.46
CA GLY A 144 11.27 -23.42 -18.37
C GLY A 144 11.79 -24.69 -17.69
N MET A 145 11.17 -25.11 -16.58
CA MET A 145 11.53 -26.35 -15.90
C MET A 145 11.27 -27.59 -16.76
N LEU A 146 10.14 -27.64 -17.49
CA LEU A 146 9.82 -28.76 -18.38
C LEU A 146 10.80 -28.84 -19.56
N CYS A 147 11.12 -27.71 -20.21
CA CYS A 147 12.12 -27.68 -21.27
C CYS A 147 13.51 -28.07 -20.76
N GLY A 148 13.92 -27.58 -19.59
CA GLY A 148 15.20 -27.95 -18.97
C GLY A 148 15.28 -29.43 -18.62
N TYR A 149 14.20 -30.00 -18.10
CA TYR A 149 14.12 -31.42 -17.77
C TYR A 149 14.19 -32.32 -19.02
N LEU A 150 13.51 -31.94 -20.11
CA LEU A 150 13.58 -32.67 -21.38
C LEU A 150 14.98 -32.64 -22.01
N LEU A 151 15.67 -31.50 -21.93
CA LEU A 151 17.07 -31.38 -22.39
C LEU A 151 18.06 -32.15 -21.54
N ALA A 152 17.75 -32.44 -20.26
CA ALA A 152 18.61 -33.21 -19.38
C ALA A 152 18.49 -34.74 -19.57
N ILE A 153 17.47 -35.21 -20.29
CA ILE A 153 17.19 -36.64 -20.52
C ILE A 153 17.76 -37.13 -21.87
N ILE A 154 18.06 -36.21 -22.78
CA ILE A 154 18.66 -36.48 -24.11
C ILE A 154 20.18 -36.35 -24.00
#